data_AF-A0A085GD64-F1
#
_entry.id   AF-A0A085GD64-F1
#
_cell.length_a   1.000
_cell.length_b   1.000
_cell.length_c   1.000
_cell.angle_alpha   90.00
_cell.angle_beta   90.00
_cell.angle_gamma   90.00
#
_symmetry.space_group_name_H-M   'P 1'
#
loop_
_entity.id
_entity.type
_entity.pdbx_description
1 polymer ?
#
loop_
_entity_poly.entity_id
_entity_poly.type
_entity_poly.pdbx_seq_one_letter_code
_entity_poly.pdbx_strand_id
1 'polypeptide(L)'
;MATTPTTPTQLPVPSEKPQDLKFNAGKIDEFVTSMEWTYTDRFDNKHYTIEGINYLAQQVMSSFGYVTLSGVTFTTGATVSTPNEVLFNTADNSYYKWSGSFAAGPKIVPSNSTPESTGGIGPGKWLNVGDTTLRSDLAAGEKANLVGYTNPENGDESTVDETLTAKLPNVIGSVTTPATGQKFLSLKTYSGDHDFCYINGGSETKATKKYKKTGNATVTLSPVNGATPAALTVDTVGYVDPTSPDTSGTPVAPQRTSLSQLTFEGDDAGSECGLAILQGMEFRLDRLSFRKTKIALWMKDVWMTEITGLSAWGQIRHEGGTSTTYKNCFAKVIDPTVNHGAFRLSNLNYSNLISCASDGTLNTAYWFDNCDAVNVIGCGCEVPSAPPGGYGAAISIINSCNMVFDSFRCLPKPDETQPLVAVFSDNSIAFNNLCNATSGTYGWDLFVHGTGNIITFNGGKFNTGEIPKVGVSAAAAGSKIIVNTSSNKFIHVVSEGNDSVIFEPFSEYLSIDSTVAVTFGSTTTGVTTVAKDVKYRKEGGLVTVEFYLEFNGGPGQAGVMLMRNLPYVAKNIASGTVSVTRDLPSSRGQFTVTIDRGSNSLQFFKFANPTCTAVNETDITSTTAIRGSITYTVNSQFY
;
A
#
# COMPACT_ATOMS: atom_id res chain seq x y z
N MET A 1 -82.23 7.73 54.08
CA MET A 1 -82.75 6.47 54.66
C MET A 1 -81.96 5.33 54.03
N ALA A 2 -81.22 4.56 54.82
CA ALA A 2 -80.52 3.38 54.31
C ALA A 2 -81.56 2.30 53.99
N THR A 3 -81.79 2.03 52.71
CA THR A 3 -82.61 0.91 52.26
C THR A 3 -81.86 -0.38 52.56
N THR A 4 -82.43 -1.25 53.38
CA THR A 4 -81.90 -2.60 53.60
C THR A 4 -81.77 -3.33 52.26
N PRO A 5 -80.58 -3.89 51.93
CA PRO A 5 -80.40 -4.67 50.71
C PRO A 5 -81.43 -5.80 50.64
N THR A 6 -82.01 -6.04 49.47
CA THR A 6 -82.93 -7.17 49.28
C THR A 6 -82.11 -8.45 49.32
N THR A 7 -82.38 -9.36 50.27
CA THR A 7 -81.74 -10.68 50.33
C THR A 7 -82.51 -11.67 49.44
N PRO A 8 -81.95 -12.11 48.31
CA PRO A 8 -82.60 -13.09 47.43
C PRO A 8 -82.55 -14.50 48.03
N THR A 9 -83.41 -15.39 47.54
CA THR A 9 -83.33 -16.83 47.82
C THR A 9 -82.29 -17.52 46.92
N GLN A 10 -81.95 -18.76 47.28
CA GLN A 10 -81.14 -19.68 46.47
C GLN A 10 -82.01 -20.60 45.59
N LEU A 11 -83.26 -20.22 45.28
CA LEU A 11 -84.10 -20.99 44.36
C LEU A 11 -83.62 -20.83 42.91
N PRO A 12 -83.74 -21.85 42.05
CA PRO A 12 -83.33 -21.78 40.64
C PRO A 12 -83.92 -20.57 39.88
N VAL A 13 -83.27 -20.15 38.80
CA VAL A 13 -83.85 -19.17 37.87
C VAL A 13 -84.74 -19.93 36.86
N PRO A 14 -86.01 -19.55 36.66
CA PRO A 14 -86.75 -18.44 37.28
C PRO A 14 -87.34 -18.79 38.66
N SER A 15 -87.54 -17.77 39.51
CA SER A 15 -88.22 -17.88 40.81
C SER A 15 -89.34 -16.85 40.94
N GLU A 16 -90.52 -17.30 41.35
CA GLU A 16 -91.72 -16.48 41.57
C GLU A 16 -91.77 -15.86 42.99
N LYS A 17 -90.70 -16.00 43.79
CA LYS A 17 -90.68 -15.40 45.14
C LYS A 17 -90.63 -13.87 45.04
N PRO A 18 -91.47 -13.14 45.79
CA PRO A 18 -91.51 -11.66 45.71
C PRO A 18 -90.15 -10.98 45.97
N GLN A 19 -89.34 -11.51 46.89
CA GLN A 19 -88.01 -10.97 47.20
C GLN A 19 -87.00 -11.19 46.05
N ASP A 20 -87.15 -12.27 45.30
CA ASP A 20 -86.33 -12.56 44.13
C ASP A 20 -86.69 -11.65 42.97
N LEU A 21 -87.99 -11.40 42.76
CA LEU A 21 -88.48 -10.45 41.77
C LEU A 21 -87.95 -9.03 42.06
N LYS A 22 -87.95 -8.61 43.33
CA LYS A 22 -87.39 -7.31 43.73
C LYS A 22 -85.87 -7.23 43.50
N PHE A 23 -85.11 -8.28 43.83
CA PHE A 23 -83.68 -8.32 43.56
C PHE A 23 -83.39 -8.28 42.05
N ASN A 24 -84.10 -9.09 41.26
CA ASN A 24 -83.97 -9.15 39.81
C ASN A 24 -84.28 -7.79 39.16
N ALA A 25 -85.31 -7.08 39.62
CA ALA A 25 -85.62 -5.73 39.14
C ALA A 25 -84.47 -4.74 39.39
N GLY A 26 -83.81 -4.81 40.54
CA GLY A 26 -82.61 -3.99 40.81
C GLY A 26 -81.40 -4.38 39.95
N LYS A 27 -81.26 -5.66 39.59
CA LYS A 27 -80.20 -6.10 38.65
C LYS A 27 -80.49 -5.73 37.21
N ILE A 28 -81.75 -5.64 36.80
CA ILE A 28 -82.12 -5.07 35.49
C ILE A 28 -81.76 -3.58 35.44
N ASP A 29 -82.03 -2.83 36.51
CA ASP A 29 -81.61 -1.42 36.60
C ASP A 29 -80.08 -1.28 36.48
N GLU A 30 -79.31 -2.12 37.18
CA GLU A 30 -77.84 -2.18 37.06
C GLU A 30 -77.38 -2.59 35.65
N PHE A 31 -78.03 -3.57 35.02
CA PHE A 31 -77.75 -3.98 33.64
C PHE A 31 -77.91 -2.81 32.65
N VAL A 32 -78.97 -2.01 32.81
CA VAL A 32 -79.32 -0.91 31.90
C VAL A 32 -78.51 0.36 32.15
N THR A 33 -78.17 0.66 33.41
CA THR A 33 -77.63 1.99 33.77
C THR A 33 -76.16 1.99 34.19
N SER A 34 -75.58 0.82 34.50
CA SER A 34 -74.19 0.76 34.96
C SER A 34 -73.20 0.99 33.82
N MET A 35 -72.15 1.76 34.13
CA MET A 35 -71.00 1.96 33.26
C MET A 35 -69.94 0.86 33.41
N GLU A 36 -70.07 -0.01 34.42
CA GLU A 36 -69.21 -1.18 34.60
C GLU A 36 -69.55 -2.26 33.56
N TRP A 37 -68.59 -3.09 33.18
CA TRP A 37 -68.80 -4.08 32.11
C TRP A 37 -69.65 -5.27 32.51
N THR A 38 -69.74 -5.57 33.81
CA THR A 38 -70.48 -6.74 34.31
C THR A 38 -71.22 -6.42 35.58
N TYR A 39 -72.37 -7.08 35.77
CA TYR A 39 -73.05 -7.15 37.06
C TYR A 39 -73.06 -8.59 37.57
N THR A 40 -73.20 -8.76 38.88
CA THR A 40 -73.25 -10.08 39.53
C THR A 40 -74.67 -10.44 39.90
N ASP A 41 -75.12 -11.66 39.55
CA ASP A 41 -76.44 -12.18 39.93
C ASP A 41 -76.49 -12.73 41.37
N ARG A 42 -77.63 -13.29 41.79
CA ARG A 42 -77.82 -13.83 43.14
C ARG A 42 -77.05 -15.14 43.44
N PHE A 43 -76.44 -15.72 42.42
CA PHE A 43 -75.63 -16.94 42.49
C PHE A 43 -74.14 -16.64 42.28
N ASP A 44 -73.75 -15.37 42.39
CA ASP A 44 -72.40 -14.87 42.14
C ASP A 44 -71.89 -15.05 40.70
N ASN A 45 -72.77 -15.31 39.73
CA ASN A 45 -72.38 -15.34 38.32
C ASN A 45 -72.30 -13.92 37.76
N LYS A 46 -71.26 -13.67 36.96
CA LYS A 46 -71.08 -12.40 36.24
C LYS A 46 -71.82 -12.44 34.90
N HIS A 47 -72.57 -11.39 34.64
CA HIS A 47 -73.27 -11.14 33.38
C HIS A 47 -72.84 -9.80 32.81
N TYR A 48 -72.84 -9.64 31.49
CA TYR A 48 -72.54 -8.34 30.90
C TYR A 48 -73.67 -7.35 31.14
N THR A 49 -73.31 -6.11 31.45
CA THR A 49 -74.21 -4.95 31.37
C THR A 49 -74.39 -4.53 29.91
N ILE A 50 -75.26 -3.55 29.64
CA ILE A 50 -75.39 -2.96 28.31
C ILE A 50 -74.07 -2.38 27.81
N GLU A 51 -73.25 -1.80 28.69
CA GLU A 51 -71.92 -1.27 28.34
C GLU A 51 -70.92 -2.38 28.02
N GLY A 52 -70.94 -3.49 28.76
CA GLY A 52 -70.12 -4.67 28.44
C GLY A 52 -70.47 -5.27 27.07
N ILE A 53 -71.77 -5.33 26.74
CA ILE A 53 -72.25 -5.79 25.42
C ILE A 53 -71.83 -4.81 24.32
N ASN A 54 -71.99 -3.50 24.53
CA ASN A 54 -71.58 -2.47 23.57
C ASN A 54 -70.09 -2.53 23.27
N TYR A 55 -69.25 -2.68 24.30
CA TYR A 55 -67.79 -2.82 24.15
C TYR A 55 -67.42 -4.04 23.29
N LEU A 56 -68.01 -5.21 23.59
CA LEU A 56 -67.78 -6.42 22.80
C LEU A 56 -68.28 -6.29 21.37
N ALA A 57 -69.45 -5.68 21.17
CA ALA A 57 -69.99 -5.42 19.84
C ALA A 57 -69.10 -4.49 19.02
N GLN A 58 -68.50 -3.46 19.61
CA GLN A 58 -67.55 -2.57 18.93
C GLN A 58 -66.27 -3.31 18.53
N GLN A 59 -65.72 -4.16 19.41
CA GLN A 59 -64.57 -5.01 19.09
C GLN A 59 -64.87 -5.93 17.91
N VAL A 60 -66.05 -6.59 17.92
CA VAL A 60 -66.47 -7.47 16.82
C VAL A 60 -66.73 -6.67 15.53
N MET A 61 -67.38 -5.51 15.59
CA MET A 61 -67.59 -4.66 14.41
C MET A 61 -66.28 -4.16 13.81
N SER A 62 -65.24 -3.93 14.61
CA SER A 62 -63.91 -3.54 14.11
C SER A 62 -63.21 -4.65 13.30
N SER A 63 -63.68 -5.90 13.39
CA SER A 63 -63.18 -7.04 12.63
C SER A 63 -63.86 -7.22 11.25
N PHE A 64 -64.97 -6.52 10.99
CA PHE A 64 -65.72 -6.54 9.73
C PHE A 64 -65.40 -5.33 8.85
N GLY A 65 -64.17 -5.25 8.32
CA GLY A 65 -63.79 -4.29 7.27
C GLY A 65 -64.03 -2.80 7.58
N TYR A 66 -63.82 -1.94 6.58
CA TYR A 66 -64.15 -0.51 6.67
C TYR A 66 -65.33 -0.15 5.77
N VAL A 67 -66.23 0.70 6.26
CA VAL A 67 -67.36 1.25 5.51
C VAL A 67 -67.01 2.69 5.12
N THR A 68 -66.82 2.93 3.83
CA THR A 68 -66.51 4.28 3.33
C THR A 68 -67.77 5.13 3.25
N LEU A 69 -67.81 6.25 3.97
CA LEU A 69 -68.90 7.23 3.84
C LEU A 69 -68.82 7.88 2.45
N SER A 70 -69.82 7.62 1.61
CA SER A 70 -69.85 8.07 0.21
C SER A 70 -70.54 9.42 0.07
N GLY A 71 -69.99 10.30 -0.78
CA GLY A 71 -70.55 11.63 -1.04
C GLY A 71 -70.35 12.65 0.08
N VAL A 72 -69.64 12.28 1.15
CA VAL A 72 -69.29 13.17 2.26
C VAL A 72 -67.80 13.06 2.60
N THR A 73 -67.23 14.16 3.06
CA THR A 73 -65.80 14.32 3.38
C THR A 73 -65.65 15.21 4.62
N PHE A 74 -64.42 15.37 5.12
CA PHE A 74 -64.15 16.39 6.14
C PHE A 74 -64.51 17.82 5.68
N THR A 75 -64.44 18.10 4.38
CA THR A 75 -64.77 19.42 3.81
C THR A 75 -66.28 19.63 3.65
N THR A 76 -67.05 18.61 3.27
CA THR A 76 -68.53 18.74 3.19
C THR A 76 -69.22 18.57 4.55
N GLY A 77 -68.53 17.96 5.52
CA GLY A 77 -69.10 17.54 6.79
C GLY A 77 -69.77 16.17 6.69
N ALA A 78 -69.82 15.45 7.81
CA ALA A 78 -70.36 14.11 7.91
C ALA A 78 -70.75 13.76 9.36
N THR A 79 -71.51 12.67 9.51
CA THR A 79 -71.73 12.02 10.79
C THR A 79 -71.17 10.61 10.69
N VAL A 80 -70.16 10.31 11.51
CA VAL A 80 -69.63 8.95 11.68
C VAL A 80 -70.41 8.32 12.83
N SER A 81 -71.18 7.29 12.54
CA SER A 81 -72.10 6.62 13.46
C SER A 81 -71.55 5.31 14.02
N THR A 82 -70.61 4.66 13.32
CA THR A 82 -70.03 3.39 13.76
C THR A 82 -68.50 3.40 13.78
N PRO A 83 -67.84 2.55 14.61
CA PRO A 83 -66.38 2.48 14.68
C PRO A 83 -65.69 2.01 13.39
N ASN A 84 -66.41 1.36 12.48
CA ASN A 84 -65.88 0.85 11.22
C ASN A 84 -66.14 1.80 10.03
N GLU A 85 -66.86 2.90 10.24
CA GLU A 85 -67.01 3.94 9.23
C GLU A 85 -65.74 4.79 9.09
N VAL A 86 -65.39 5.09 7.84
CA VAL A 86 -64.22 5.88 7.50
C VAL A 86 -64.63 7.08 6.66
N LEU A 87 -64.12 8.24 7.05
CA LEU A 87 -64.39 9.52 6.40
C LEU A 87 -63.20 9.92 5.52
N PHE A 88 -63.49 10.32 4.28
CA PHE A 88 -62.47 10.74 3.34
C PHE A 88 -62.00 12.18 3.62
N ASN A 89 -60.69 12.38 3.69
CA ASN A 89 -60.07 13.69 3.69
C ASN A 89 -59.54 14.03 2.29
N THR A 90 -60.14 15.03 1.66
CA THR A 90 -59.74 15.46 0.29
C THR A 90 -58.38 16.13 0.25
N ALA A 91 -57.91 16.67 1.38
CA ALA A 91 -56.67 17.43 1.43
C ALA A 91 -55.41 16.55 1.28
N ASP A 92 -55.45 15.32 1.79
CA ASP A 92 -54.34 14.35 1.76
C ASP A 92 -54.72 13.04 1.05
N ASN A 93 -55.88 13.01 0.40
CA ASN A 93 -56.40 11.86 -0.35
C ASN A 93 -56.47 10.56 0.47
N SER A 94 -56.76 10.67 1.78
CA SER A 94 -56.75 9.54 2.72
C SER A 94 -58.07 9.35 3.46
N TYR A 95 -58.33 8.13 3.91
CA TYR A 95 -59.47 7.80 4.76
C TYR A 95 -59.05 7.77 6.23
N TYR A 96 -59.92 8.28 7.11
CA TYR A 96 -59.72 8.30 8.56
C TYR A 96 -60.87 7.60 9.29
N LYS A 97 -60.55 6.78 10.30
CA LYS A 97 -61.51 6.23 11.25
C LYS A 97 -61.49 6.98 12.57
N TRP A 98 -62.65 7.16 13.18
CA TRP A 98 -62.76 7.70 14.54
C TRP A 98 -62.58 6.57 15.56
N SER A 99 -61.55 6.67 16.40
CA SER A 99 -61.27 5.69 17.47
C SER A 99 -61.67 6.17 18.87
N GLY A 100 -62.35 7.31 18.98
CA GLY A 100 -62.90 7.82 20.24
C GLY A 100 -64.23 7.16 20.61
N SER A 101 -64.75 7.51 21.80
CA SER A 101 -66.01 6.94 22.31
C SER A 101 -67.24 7.38 21.50
N PHE A 102 -68.17 6.45 21.28
CA PHE A 102 -69.50 6.66 20.70
C PHE A 102 -70.62 6.67 21.77
N ALA A 103 -70.28 6.57 23.06
CA ALA A 103 -71.27 6.47 24.15
C ALA A 103 -72.19 7.69 24.26
N ALA A 104 -71.70 8.88 23.85
CA ALA A 104 -72.47 10.13 23.82
C ALA A 104 -73.22 10.35 22.49
N GLY A 105 -73.18 9.37 21.57
CA GLY A 105 -73.76 9.45 20.23
C GLY A 105 -72.71 9.48 19.11
N PRO A 106 -73.16 9.59 17.84
CA PRO A 106 -72.31 9.65 16.67
C PRO A 106 -71.26 10.77 16.71
N LYS A 107 -70.12 10.55 16.06
CA LYS A 107 -69.11 11.59 15.84
C LYS A 107 -69.56 12.52 14.71
N ILE A 108 -70.00 13.72 15.10
CA ILE A 108 -70.33 14.81 14.17
C ILE A 108 -69.05 15.51 13.69
N VAL A 109 -68.91 15.65 12.37
CA VAL A 109 -67.84 16.38 11.68
C VAL A 109 -68.49 17.54 10.93
N PRO A 110 -68.36 18.79 11.41
CA PRO A 110 -68.88 19.96 10.72
C PRO A 110 -68.26 20.13 9.33
N SER A 111 -68.96 20.80 8.41
CA SER A 111 -68.39 21.22 7.12
C SER A 111 -67.15 22.11 7.32
N ASN A 112 -66.23 22.08 6.36
CA ASN A 112 -64.94 22.78 6.39
C ASN A 112 -64.01 22.38 7.54
N SER A 113 -64.01 21.10 7.90
CA SER A 113 -63.16 20.54 8.96
C SER A 113 -61.95 19.79 8.41
N THR A 114 -61.05 19.41 9.31
CA THR A 114 -59.96 18.44 9.12
C THR A 114 -59.96 17.42 10.26
N PRO A 115 -59.23 16.30 10.15
CA PRO A 115 -59.01 15.40 11.29
C PRO A 115 -58.46 16.16 12.52
N GLU A 116 -57.44 16.99 12.33
CA GLU A 116 -56.90 17.90 13.35
C GLU A 116 -57.99 18.75 14.01
N SER A 117 -58.82 19.45 13.22
CA SER A 117 -59.79 20.42 13.76
C SER A 117 -61.00 19.78 14.44
N THR A 118 -61.20 18.47 14.30
CA THR A 118 -62.38 17.76 14.82
C THR A 118 -62.03 16.68 15.83
N GLY A 119 -60.84 16.72 16.42
CA GLY A 119 -60.46 15.81 17.51
C GLY A 119 -58.98 15.48 17.57
N GLY A 120 -58.21 15.83 16.53
CA GLY A 120 -56.79 15.50 16.42
C GLY A 120 -56.55 14.11 15.83
N ILE A 121 -55.28 13.82 15.51
CA ILE A 121 -54.83 12.49 15.06
C ILE A 121 -54.20 11.74 16.25
N GLY A 122 -54.50 10.43 16.38
CA GLY A 122 -53.90 9.53 17.37
C GLY A 122 -54.90 8.58 18.06
N PRO A 123 -54.43 7.75 19.02
CA PRO A 123 -55.28 6.84 19.78
C PRO A 123 -56.41 7.56 20.52
N GLY A 124 -57.64 7.06 20.40
CA GLY A 124 -58.84 7.72 20.95
C GLY A 124 -59.31 8.93 20.13
N LYS A 125 -58.67 9.19 18.98
CA LYS A 125 -58.97 10.29 18.05
C LYS A 125 -59.07 9.76 16.61
N TRP A 126 -58.80 10.58 15.59
CA TRP A 126 -58.74 10.13 14.21
C TRP A 126 -57.49 9.29 13.92
N LEU A 127 -57.66 8.17 13.23
CA LEU A 127 -56.58 7.32 12.76
C LEU A 127 -56.69 7.15 11.25
N ASN A 128 -55.59 7.36 10.53
CA ASN A 128 -55.54 7.10 9.09
C ASN A 128 -55.64 5.59 8.85
N VAL A 129 -56.50 5.17 7.92
CA VAL A 129 -56.76 3.75 7.59
C VAL A 129 -56.21 3.33 6.23
N GLY A 130 -55.53 4.23 5.52
CA GLY A 130 -55.04 4.04 4.17
C GLY A 130 -53.65 3.38 4.12
N ASP A 131 -53.58 2.26 3.40
CA ASP A 131 -52.38 1.67 2.80
C ASP A 131 -51.65 2.67 1.86
N THR A 132 -52.35 3.68 1.34
CA THR A 132 -51.81 4.74 0.49
C THR A 132 -50.68 5.53 1.15
N THR A 133 -50.75 5.82 2.46
CA THR A 133 -49.68 6.54 3.17
C THR A 133 -48.42 5.69 3.27
N LEU A 134 -48.55 4.43 3.72
CA LEU A 134 -47.42 3.50 3.81
C LEU A 134 -46.85 3.15 2.43
N ARG A 135 -47.69 2.95 1.42
CA ARG A 135 -47.25 2.69 0.03
C ARG A 135 -46.59 3.91 -0.59
N SER A 136 -47.10 5.12 -0.35
CA SER A 136 -46.48 6.36 -0.82
C SER A 136 -45.15 6.60 -0.12
N ASP A 137 -45.06 6.30 1.17
CA ASP A 137 -43.81 6.35 1.93
C ASP A 137 -42.82 5.31 1.40
N LEU A 138 -43.20 4.04 1.26
CA LEU A 138 -42.32 2.99 0.72
C LEU A 138 -41.91 3.23 -0.75
N ALA A 139 -42.72 3.93 -1.54
CA ALA A 139 -42.41 4.28 -2.93
C ALA A 139 -41.54 5.55 -3.07
N ALA A 140 -41.42 6.36 -2.03
CA ALA A 140 -40.52 7.51 -2.01
C ALA A 140 -39.05 7.06 -1.87
N GLY A 141 -38.13 7.77 -2.52
CA GLY A 141 -36.69 7.53 -2.34
C GLY A 141 -36.28 7.70 -0.86
N GLU A 142 -35.26 6.95 -0.42
CA GLU A 142 -34.63 7.02 0.92
C GLU A 142 -35.40 6.35 2.09
N LYS A 143 -36.51 5.64 1.83
CA LYS A 143 -37.32 5.00 2.89
C LYS A 143 -36.95 3.55 3.22
N ALA A 144 -35.81 3.04 2.72
CA ALA A 144 -35.22 1.79 3.21
C ALA A 144 -34.92 1.84 4.74
N ASN A 145 -34.80 3.06 5.30
CA ASN A 145 -34.70 3.32 6.74
C ASN A 145 -35.96 2.92 7.56
N LEU A 146 -37.10 2.72 6.89
CA LEU A 146 -38.34 2.28 7.55
C LEU A 146 -38.46 0.76 7.67
N VAL A 147 -37.54 0.02 7.04
CA VAL A 147 -37.53 -1.45 7.04
C VAL A 147 -36.48 -1.93 8.02
N GLY A 148 -36.92 -2.50 9.14
CA GLY A 148 -36.02 -3.14 10.09
C GLY A 148 -35.33 -4.36 9.49
N TYR A 149 -34.09 -4.58 9.88
CA TYR A 149 -33.27 -5.73 9.51
C TYR A 149 -32.53 -6.24 10.76
N THR A 150 -32.70 -7.53 11.05
CA THR A 150 -31.91 -8.22 12.07
C THR A 150 -30.83 -9.02 11.37
N ASN A 151 -29.57 -8.79 11.71
CA ASN A 151 -28.46 -9.53 11.15
C ASN A 151 -28.51 -11.00 11.64
N PRO A 152 -28.64 -11.99 10.74
CA PRO A 152 -28.76 -13.39 11.14
C PRO A 152 -27.49 -13.98 11.75
N GLU A 153 -26.33 -13.34 11.58
CA GLU A 153 -25.05 -13.83 12.09
C GLU A 153 -24.80 -13.45 13.56
N ASN A 154 -25.22 -12.25 13.98
CA ASN A 154 -24.92 -11.71 15.31
C ASN A 154 -26.14 -11.19 16.09
N GLY A 155 -27.32 -11.10 15.46
CA GLY A 155 -28.56 -10.64 16.08
C GLY A 155 -28.73 -9.11 16.17
N ASP A 156 -27.81 -8.32 15.62
CA ASP A 156 -27.89 -6.86 15.67
C ASP A 156 -29.10 -6.35 14.88
N GLU A 157 -29.86 -5.44 15.49
CA GLU A 157 -30.99 -4.76 14.85
C GLU A 157 -30.50 -3.44 14.20
N SER A 158 -30.88 -3.24 12.94
CA SER A 158 -30.56 -2.07 12.12
C SER A 158 -31.68 -1.84 11.10
N THR A 159 -31.52 -0.89 10.19
CA THR A 159 -32.40 -0.75 9.01
C THR A 159 -31.79 -1.43 7.77
N VAL A 160 -32.62 -1.71 6.76
CA VAL A 160 -32.16 -2.19 5.45
C VAL A 160 -31.22 -1.16 4.80
N ASP A 161 -31.48 0.13 4.97
CA ASP A 161 -30.62 1.22 4.47
C ASP A 161 -29.24 1.22 5.14
N GLU A 162 -29.20 1.12 6.47
CA GLU A 162 -27.97 1.03 7.25
C GLU A 162 -27.16 -0.20 6.82
N THR A 163 -27.83 -1.35 6.63
CA THR A 163 -27.20 -2.59 6.19
C THR A 163 -26.68 -2.50 4.75
N LEU A 164 -27.45 -1.93 3.82
CA LEU A 164 -27.04 -1.74 2.43
C LEU A 164 -25.87 -0.77 2.32
N THR A 165 -25.94 0.36 3.02
CA THR A 165 -24.85 1.34 3.10
C THR A 165 -23.58 0.71 3.68
N ALA A 166 -23.71 -0.16 4.68
CA ALA A 166 -22.60 -0.89 5.28
C ALA A 166 -22.01 -2.02 4.38
N LYS A 167 -22.77 -2.49 3.37
CA LYS A 167 -22.38 -3.59 2.45
C LYS A 167 -21.96 -3.10 1.05
N LEU A 168 -22.47 -1.96 0.60
CA LEU A 168 -22.28 -1.39 -0.72
C LEU A 168 -21.87 0.10 -0.66
N PRO A 169 -20.75 0.47 -0.02
CA PRO A 169 -20.22 1.81 -0.17
C PRO A 169 -19.57 1.95 -1.56
N ASN A 170 -20.38 1.81 -2.61
CA ASN A 170 -20.01 2.15 -3.98
C ASN A 170 -20.16 3.66 -4.12
N VAL A 171 -19.02 4.34 -4.24
CA VAL A 171 -19.01 5.79 -4.40
C VAL A 171 -19.35 6.13 -5.84
N ILE A 172 -20.59 6.54 -6.07
CA ILE A 172 -21.07 7.06 -7.34
C ILE A 172 -21.28 8.57 -7.18
N GLY A 173 -20.41 9.38 -7.79
CA GLY A 173 -20.51 10.84 -7.77
C GLY A 173 -19.51 11.52 -6.84
N SER A 174 -19.61 12.85 -6.74
CA SER A 174 -18.78 13.66 -5.85
C SER A 174 -19.34 13.61 -4.44
N VAL A 175 -18.53 13.17 -3.48
CA VAL A 175 -18.84 13.14 -2.05
C VAL A 175 -18.12 14.30 -1.38
N THR A 176 -18.90 15.21 -0.79
CA THR A 176 -18.35 16.23 0.12
C THR A 176 -17.95 15.53 1.41
N THR A 177 -16.65 15.52 1.73
CA THR A 177 -16.16 14.88 2.96
C THR A 177 -16.52 15.72 4.18
N PRO A 178 -16.66 15.11 5.37
CA PRO A 178 -16.68 15.87 6.62
C PRO A 178 -15.48 16.82 6.74
N ALA A 179 -15.61 17.89 7.53
CA ALA A 179 -14.53 18.85 7.75
C ALA A 179 -13.26 18.18 8.30
N THR A 180 -13.41 17.10 9.07
CA THR A 180 -12.30 16.29 9.63
C THR A 180 -11.84 15.15 8.71
N GLY A 181 -12.35 15.07 7.47
CA GLY A 181 -12.05 14.02 6.50
C GLY A 181 -13.00 12.82 6.56
N GLN A 182 -13.02 12.05 5.46
CA GLN A 182 -13.79 10.81 5.34
C GLN A 182 -13.12 9.68 6.14
N LYS A 183 -13.89 9.05 7.02
CA LYS A 183 -13.46 7.88 7.79
C LYS A 183 -13.68 6.57 7.01
N PHE A 184 -12.67 5.70 6.95
CA PHE A 184 -12.75 4.35 6.40
C PHE A 184 -12.52 3.32 7.50
N LEU A 185 -13.37 2.30 7.57
CA LEU A 185 -13.35 1.35 8.68
C LEU A 185 -12.46 0.13 8.38
N SER A 186 -11.94 -0.45 9.44
CA SER A 186 -11.31 -1.78 9.44
C SER A 186 -12.28 -2.85 8.95
N LEU A 187 -11.77 -3.91 8.31
CA LEU A 187 -12.54 -5.05 7.77
C LEU A 187 -13.60 -4.68 6.71
N LYS A 188 -13.47 -3.50 6.09
CA LYS A 188 -14.43 -3.00 5.09
C LYS A 188 -13.77 -2.78 3.73
N THR A 189 -14.57 -2.99 2.68
CA THR A 189 -14.20 -2.70 1.30
C THR A 189 -14.98 -1.51 0.80
N TYR A 190 -14.27 -0.56 0.18
CA TYR A 190 -14.80 0.62 -0.46
C TYR A 190 -14.36 0.60 -1.92
N SER A 191 -15.30 0.83 -2.82
CA SER A 191 -15.01 0.89 -4.26
C SER A 191 -15.69 2.07 -4.93
N GLY A 192 -15.06 2.60 -5.96
CA GLY A 192 -15.59 3.68 -6.78
C GLY A 192 -15.41 3.36 -8.26
N ASP A 193 -15.71 4.33 -9.11
CA ASP A 193 -15.68 4.14 -10.57
C ASP A 193 -14.44 4.78 -11.23
N HIS A 194 -13.31 4.84 -10.51
CA HIS A 194 -11.98 5.29 -10.96
C HIS A 194 -11.97 6.31 -12.12
N ASP A 195 -12.47 7.52 -11.87
CA ASP A 195 -12.69 8.52 -12.93
C ASP A 195 -11.45 9.38 -13.24
N PHE A 196 -10.40 9.34 -12.41
CA PHE A 196 -9.18 10.11 -12.65
C PHE A 196 -8.26 9.39 -13.65
N CYS A 197 -8.23 9.91 -14.88
CA CYS A 197 -7.24 9.53 -15.89
C CYS A 197 -6.09 10.56 -15.92
N TYR A 198 -4.86 10.06 -15.81
CA TYR A 198 -3.67 10.82 -16.18
C TYR A 198 -3.74 11.18 -17.68
N ILE A 199 -3.83 12.48 -17.99
CA ILE A 199 -3.63 13.00 -19.35
C ILE A 199 -2.46 13.98 -19.32
N ASN A 200 -1.38 13.60 -19.99
CA ASN A 200 -0.26 14.49 -20.27
C ASN A 200 -0.75 15.59 -21.24
N GLY A 201 -0.60 16.88 -20.89
CA GLY A 201 -1.06 18.00 -21.72
C GLY A 201 -1.97 19.03 -21.05
N GLY A 202 -2.18 18.96 -19.73
CA GLY A 202 -2.75 20.07 -18.95
C GLY A 202 -4.27 20.28 -19.08
N SER A 203 -5.00 19.42 -19.81
CA SER A 203 -6.46 19.48 -19.86
C SER A 203 -7.07 18.28 -19.14
N GLU A 204 -7.70 18.56 -18.00
CA GLU A 204 -8.48 17.62 -17.19
C GLU A 204 -9.67 17.10 -18.01
N THR A 205 -9.87 15.80 -18.11
CA THR A 205 -11.08 15.28 -18.77
C THR A 205 -12.17 14.88 -17.79
N LYS A 206 -11.90 14.23 -16.66
CA LYS A 206 -12.96 13.83 -15.70
C LYS A 206 -12.44 13.68 -14.27
N ALA A 207 -13.11 14.35 -13.32
CA ALA A 207 -12.96 14.15 -11.87
C ALA A 207 -14.35 14.32 -11.22
N THR A 208 -15.34 13.64 -11.78
CA THR A 208 -16.75 13.79 -11.37
C THR A 208 -17.09 12.95 -10.14
N LYS A 209 -16.29 11.90 -9.87
CA LYS A 209 -16.47 11.00 -8.74
C LYS A 209 -15.25 11.02 -7.82
N LYS A 210 -15.41 11.61 -6.62
CA LYS A 210 -14.30 11.89 -5.71
C LYS A 210 -14.77 12.13 -4.29
N TYR A 211 -13.87 11.91 -3.34
CA TYR A 211 -13.94 12.52 -2.02
C TYR A 211 -13.30 13.90 -2.09
N LYS A 212 -14.07 14.96 -1.86
CA LYS A 212 -13.59 16.33 -1.87
C LYS A 212 -13.66 16.94 -0.47
N LYS A 213 -12.52 17.44 0.00
CA LYS A 213 -12.45 18.23 1.22
C LYS A 213 -12.52 19.73 0.94
N THR A 214 -13.11 20.47 1.87
CA THR A 214 -13.13 21.93 1.87
C THR A 214 -12.70 22.45 3.24
N GLY A 215 -11.74 23.37 3.28
CA GLY A 215 -11.19 23.90 4.52
C GLY A 215 -10.11 22.99 5.12
N ASN A 216 -9.53 23.47 6.22
CA ASN A 216 -8.29 22.95 6.80
C ASN A 216 -8.48 22.32 8.20
N ALA A 217 -9.70 21.90 8.54
CA ALA A 217 -9.97 21.28 9.84
C ALA A 217 -9.25 19.93 9.95
N THR A 218 -8.55 19.75 11.07
CA THR A 218 -7.70 18.58 11.31
C THR A 218 -8.44 17.47 12.04
N VAL A 219 -8.01 16.23 11.84
CA VAL A 219 -8.36 15.08 12.69
C VAL A 219 -7.11 14.61 13.44
N THR A 220 -7.27 14.16 14.69
CA THR A 220 -6.21 13.50 15.45
C THR A 220 -6.45 12.01 15.47
N LEU A 221 -5.52 11.25 14.90
CA LEU A 221 -5.48 9.80 14.90
C LEU A 221 -4.59 9.35 16.05
N SER A 222 -5.13 8.53 16.95
CA SER A 222 -4.41 8.00 18.11
C SER A 222 -4.13 6.51 17.95
N PRO A 223 -2.96 6.00 18.39
CA PRO A 223 -2.63 4.58 18.30
C PRO A 223 -3.56 3.74 19.18
N VAL A 224 -3.81 2.50 18.76
CA VAL A 224 -4.69 1.57 19.50
C VAL A 224 -4.15 1.25 20.89
N ASN A 225 -2.85 0.99 21.00
CA ASN A 225 -2.16 0.65 22.24
C ASN A 225 -0.83 1.41 22.33
N GLY A 226 -0.55 2.00 23.49
CA GLY A 226 0.73 2.66 23.75
C GLY A 226 0.88 4.01 23.04
N ALA A 227 2.13 4.41 22.80
CA ALA A 227 2.50 5.71 22.20
C ALA A 227 3.21 5.59 20.84
N THR A 228 3.24 4.38 20.26
CA THR A 228 3.97 4.09 19.02
C THR A 228 3.04 3.44 18.00
N PRO A 229 2.90 4.00 16.79
CA PRO A 229 3.46 5.28 16.35
C PRO A 229 2.86 6.47 17.11
N ALA A 230 3.58 7.59 17.14
CA ALA A 230 3.07 8.83 17.71
C ALA A 230 1.76 9.26 17.02
N ALA A 231 0.82 9.81 17.81
CA ALA A 231 -0.45 10.30 17.29
C ALA A 231 -0.23 11.30 16.13
N LEU A 232 -1.11 11.24 15.14
CA LEU A 232 -1.04 12.06 13.93
C LEU A 232 -2.22 13.02 13.91
N THR A 233 -1.94 14.32 14.06
CA THR A 233 -2.91 15.40 13.77
C THR A 233 -2.68 15.89 12.35
N VAL A 234 -3.68 15.77 11.48
CA VAL A 234 -3.52 16.02 10.04
C VAL A 234 -4.78 16.62 9.41
N ASP A 235 -4.58 17.55 8.48
CA ASP A 235 -5.62 17.98 7.54
C ASP A 235 -5.71 16.99 6.36
N THR A 236 -6.62 16.02 6.45
CA THR A 236 -6.73 14.95 5.44
C THR A 236 -8.10 14.87 4.77
N VAL A 237 -8.13 14.53 3.47
CA VAL A 237 -9.38 14.23 2.73
C VAL A 237 -10.05 12.98 3.29
N GLY A 238 -9.26 11.96 3.63
CA GLY A 238 -9.75 10.77 4.31
C GLY A 238 -8.70 10.07 5.16
N TYR A 239 -9.15 9.15 6.01
CA TYR A 239 -8.29 8.38 6.90
C TYR A 239 -8.88 7.02 7.23
N VAL A 240 -8.02 6.03 7.47
CA VAL A 240 -8.42 4.76 8.07
C VAL A 240 -8.62 4.98 9.57
N ASP A 241 -9.78 4.58 10.09
CA ASP A 241 -10.12 4.68 11.50
C ASP A 241 -9.08 3.90 12.33
N PRO A 242 -8.33 4.57 13.23
CA PRO A 242 -7.29 3.90 14.00
C PRO A 242 -7.86 3.10 15.17
N THR A 243 -9.17 3.11 15.42
CA THR A 243 -9.77 2.37 16.53
C THR A 243 -9.66 0.85 16.34
N SER A 244 -9.57 0.13 17.47
CA SER A 244 -9.53 -1.34 17.44
C SER A 244 -10.83 -1.89 16.85
N PRO A 245 -10.78 -2.75 15.81
CA PRO A 245 -11.96 -3.45 15.31
C PRO A 245 -12.44 -4.55 16.25
N ASP A 246 -11.58 -5.04 17.15
CA ASP A 246 -11.96 -5.99 18.18
C ASP A 246 -12.39 -5.24 19.44
N THR A 247 -13.66 -5.41 19.83
CA THR A 247 -14.27 -4.87 21.04
C THR A 247 -14.40 -5.91 22.16
N SER A 248 -14.02 -7.17 21.90
CA SER A 248 -14.22 -8.32 22.79
C SER A 248 -12.99 -8.72 23.60
N GLY A 249 -11.82 -8.11 23.36
CA GLY A 249 -10.55 -8.54 23.96
C GLY A 249 -9.39 -7.53 23.87
N THR A 250 -8.16 -8.04 23.70
CA THR A 250 -6.93 -7.23 23.59
C THR A 250 -7.00 -6.35 22.35
N PRO A 251 -6.86 -5.02 22.47
CA PRO A 251 -7.02 -4.13 21.33
C PRO A 251 -6.04 -4.46 20.20
N VAL A 252 -6.54 -4.53 18.97
CA VAL A 252 -5.76 -4.86 17.77
C VAL A 252 -5.72 -3.67 16.83
N ALA A 253 -4.64 -3.52 16.06
CA ALA A 253 -4.54 -2.48 15.05
C ALA A 253 -5.62 -2.67 13.96
N PRO A 254 -6.10 -1.58 13.31
CA PRO A 254 -7.03 -1.71 12.20
C PRO A 254 -6.40 -2.52 11.06
N GLN A 255 -7.24 -3.25 10.33
CA GLN A 255 -6.74 -4.22 9.35
C GLN A 255 -7.75 -4.48 8.24
N ARG A 256 -7.27 -4.95 7.09
CA ARG A 256 -8.12 -5.41 5.96
C ARG A 256 -9.11 -4.36 5.46
N THR A 257 -8.76 -3.08 5.57
CA THR A 257 -9.46 -2.03 4.82
C THR A 257 -9.01 -2.11 3.37
N SER A 258 -9.96 -2.30 2.47
CA SER A 258 -9.73 -2.34 1.02
C SER A 258 -10.31 -1.10 0.37
N LEU A 259 -9.48 -0.29 -0.26
CA LEU A 259 -9.86 0.92 -0.97
C LEU A 259 -9.50 0.73 -2.44
N SER A 260 -10.51 0.74 -3.30
CA SER A 260 -10.32 0.48 -4.73
C SER A 260 -10.97 1.55 -5.60
N GLN A 261 -10.28 2.03 -6.62
CA GLN A 261 -10.89 2.88 -7.66
C GLN A 261 -11.46 4.21 -7.11
N LEU A 262 -10.80 4.81 -6.10
CA LEU A 262 -11.24 6.05 -5.44
C LEU A 262 -10.35 7.24 -5.82
N THR A 263 -10.94 8.43 -5.83
CA THR A 263 -10.22 9.70 -6.02
C THR A 263 -10.35 10.57 -4.78
N PHE A 264 -9.23 11.11 -4.30
CA PHE A 264 -9.13 12.04 -3.18
C PHE A 264 -8.67 13.41 -3.69
N GLU A 265 -9.50 14.43 -3.49
CA GLU A 265 -9.22 15.81 -3.89
C GLU A 265 -9.20 16.72 -2.66
N GLY A 266 -8.04 17.34 -2.41
CA GLY A 266 -7.93 18.44 -1.44
C GLY A 266 -8.56 19.73 -1.95
N ASP A 267 -8.59 20.75 -1.10
CA ASP A 267 -9.14 22.06 -1.48
C ASP A 267 -8.20 22.84 -2.44
N ASP A 268 -8.64 24.02 -2.90
CA ASP A 268 -7.89 24.82 -3.87
C ASP A 268 -6.59 25.43 -3.31
N ALA A 269 -6.45 25.50 -1.97
CA ALA A 269 -5.20 25.88 -1.30
C ALA A 269 -4.25 24.67 -1.13
N GLY A 270 -4.78 23.46 -1.31
CA GLY A 270 -4.12 22.18 -1.17
C GLY A 270 -4.24 21.65 0.25
N SER A 271 -5.07 20.61 0.44
CA SER A 271 -5.11 19.90 1.73
C SER A 271 -3.74 19.27 2.03
N GLU A 272 -3.39 19.20 3.32
CA GLU A 272 -2.10 18.62 3.73
C GLU A 272 -1.97 17.17 3.25
N CYS A 273 -3.02 16.36 3.41
CA CYS A 273 -3.02 14.94 3.10
C CYS A 273 -4.26 14.48 2.29
N GLY A 274 -4.07 13.52 1.39
CA GLY A 274 -5.16 12.84 0.70
C GLY A 274 -5.73 11.70 1.53
N LEU A 275 -4.92 10.69 1.83
CA LEU A 275 -5.28 9.57 2.70
C LEU A 275 -4.24 9.40 3.80
N ALA A 276 -4.68 9.47 5.06
CA ALA A 276 -3.85 9.23 6.23
C ALA A 276 -4.13 7.84 6.83
N ILE A 277 -3.06 7.10 7.15
CA ILE A 277 -3.12 5.81 7.84
C ILE A 277 -2.11 5.86 8.99
N LEU A 278 -2.61 5.90 10.22
CA LEU A 278 -1.74 5.93 11.39
C LEU A 278 -1.05 4.58 11.60
N GLN A 279 -1.81 3.50 11.64
CA GLN A 279 -1.24 2.18 11.89
C GLN A 279 -2.12 1.11 11.30
N GLY A 280 -1.59 -0.09 11.11
CA GLY A 280 -2.39 -1.28 10.80
C GLY A 280 -1.82 -2.15 9.69
N MET A 281 -2.64 -3.08 9.21
CA MET A 281 -2.15 -4.13 8.33
C MET A 281 -3.12 -4.66 7.29
N GLU A 282 -2.55 -5.37 6.32
CA GLU A 282 -3.31 -6.07 5.29
C GLU A 282 -4.24 -5.12 4.52
N PHE A 283 -3.82 -3.86 4.37
CA PHE A 283 -4.56 -2.91 3.56
C PHE A 283 -4.39 -3.26 2.09
N ARG A 284 -5.44 -2.99 1.31
CA ARG A 284 -5.42 -3.11 -0.15
C ARG A 284 -5.74 -1.75 -0.73
N LEU A 285 -4.72 -1.05 -1.24
CA LEU A 285 -4.87 0.27 -1.85
C LEU A 285 -4.70 0.12 -3.36
N ASP A 286 -5.81 -0.03 -4.08
CA ASP A 286 -5.82 -0.37 -5.50
C ASP A 286 -6.38 0.78 -6.34
N ARG A 287 -5.60 1.29 -7.29
CA ARG A 287 -6.02 2.34 -8.24
C ARG A 287 -6.63 3.54 -7.51
N LEU A 288 -5.85 4.09 -6.59
CA LEU A 288 -6.20 5.32 -5.87
C LEU A 288 -5.56 6.53 -6.56
N SER A 289 -6.34 7.61 -6.70
CA SER A 289 -5.89 8.84 -7.33
C SER A 289 -5.95 10.01 -6.35
N PHE A 290 -4.92 10.84 -6.35
CA PHE A 290 -4.79 11.97 -5.44
C PHE A 290 -4.47 13.24 -6.21
N ARG A 291 -5.16 14.33 -5.89
CA ARG A 291 -4.91 15.66 -6.47
C ARG A 291 -5.12 16.77 -5.47
N LYS A 292 -4.46 17.90 -5.70
CA LYS A 292 -4.49 19.08 -4.82
C LYS A 292 -4.15 18.71 -3.38
N THR A 293 -3.15 17.85 -3.19
CA THR A 293 -2.64 17.48 -1.88
C THR A 293 -1.13 17.65 -1.83
N LYS A 294 -0.60 18.03 -0.67
CA LYS A 294 0.85 18.06 -0.46
C LYS A 294 1.41 16.65 -0.31
N ILE A 295 0.73 15.86 0.51
CA ILE A 295 0.99 14.43 0.72
C ILE A 295 -0.22 13.68 0.17
N ALA A 296 -0.03 12.83 -0.82
CA ALA A 296 -1.11 12.01 -1.38
C ALA A 296 -1.50 10.90 -0.40
N LEU A 297 -0.51 10.15 0.07
CA LEU A 297 -0.68 9.03 0.99
C LEU A 297 0.32 9.19 2.13
N TRP A 298 -0.17 9.29 3.37
CA TRP A 298 0.68 9.33 4.57
C TRP A 298 0.42 8.12 5.43
N MET A 299 1.42 7.25 5.53
CA MET A 299 1.41 6.05 6.37
C MET A 299 2.46 6.18 7.46
N LYS A 300 2.09 5.95 8.72
CA LYS A 300 3.02 6.04 9.86
C LYS A 300 3.61 4.68 10.25
N ASP A 301 2.78 3.68 10.53
CA ASP A 301 3.22 2.31 10.84
C ASP A 301 2.34 1.26 10.14
N VAL A 302 2.67 0.89 8.90
CA VAL A 302 1.83 0.01 8.08
C VAL A 302 2.57 -1.26 7.68
N TRP A 303 1.92 -2.42 7.88
CA TRP A 303 2.52 -3.70 7.53
C TRP A 303 1.67 -4.61 6.64
N MET A 304 2.33 -5.56 5.97
CA MET A 304 1.69 -6.59 5.15
C MET A 304 0.70 -6.02 4.11
N THR A 305 1.08 -4.92 3.45
CA THR A 305 0.16 -4.11 2.65
C THR A 305 0.61 -4.03 1.19
N GLU A 306 -0.34 -4.12 0.27
CA GLU A 306 -0.10 -3.93 -1.17
C GLU A 306 -0.75 -2.63 -1.65
N ILE A 307 0.03 -1.84 -2.38
CA ILE A 307 -0.36 -0.56 -2.98
C ILE A 307 -0.12 -0.65 -4.47
N THR A 308 -1.19 -0.66 -5.25
CA THR A 308 -1.13 -0.96 -6.68
C THR A 308 -1.79 0.14 -7.51
N GLY A 309 -1.10 0.60 -8.57
CA GLY A 309 -1.69 1.50 -9.57
C GLY A 309 -2.06 2.89 -9.02
N LEU A 310 -1.36 3.36 -7.99
CA LEU A 310 -1.62 4.64 -7.35
C LEU A 310 -1.14 5.80 -8.22
N SER A 311 -1.94 6.86 -8.39
CA SER A 311 -1.56 8.09 -9.09
C SER A 311 -1.57 9.28 -8.13
N ALA A 312 -0.39 9.71 -7.66
CA ALA A 312 -0.23 10.77 -6.68
C ALA A 312 0.30 12.08 -7.28
N TRP A 313 -0.55 13.11 -7.30
CA TRP A 313 -0.11 14.50 -7.38
C TRP A 313 0.14 15.03 -5.97
N GLY A 314 1.22 14.54 -5.37
CA GLY A 314 1.65 14.76 -4.00
C GLY A 314 2.65 13.69 -3.59
N GLN A 315 3.23 13.83 -2.39
CA GLN A 315 4.18 12.87 -1.85
C GLN A 315 3.48 11.58 -1.41
N ILE A 316 4.07 10.42 -1.70
CA ILE A 316 3.79 9.16 -1.00
C ILE A 316 4.79 9.08 0.16
N ARG A 317 4.29 9.23 1.39
CA ARG A 317 5.08 9.27 2.62
C ARG A 317 4.79 8.04 3.48
N HIS A 318 5.82 7.24 3.77
CA HIS A 318 5.72 6.07 4.63
C HIS A 318 6.84 6.11 5.67
N GLU A 319 6.49 6.15 6.96
CA GLU A 319 7.45 6.47 8.03
C GLU A 319 7.79 5.32 8.99
N GLY A 320 7.30 4.12 8.71
CA GLY A 320 7.47 2.95 9.54
C GLY A 320 6.59 1.82 9.08
N GLY A 321 7.08 0.59 9.24
CA GLY A 321 6.33 -0.59 8.90
C GLY A 321 7.12 -1.59 8.07
N THR A 322 6.43 -2.62 7.62
CA THR A 322 7.09 -3.84 7.17
C THR A 322 6.31 -4.59 6.09
N SER A 323 6.96 -5.40 5.25
CA SER A 323 6.26 -6.19 4.20
C SER A 323 5.31 -5.35 3.32
N THR A 324 5.71 -4.15 2.93
CA THR A 324 4.88 -3.29 2.07
C THR A 324 5.39 -3.31 0.64
N THR A 325 4.48 -3.52 -0.33
CA THR A 325 4.82 -3.52 -1.75
C THR A 325 4.08 -2.41 -2.49
N TYR A 326 4.83 -1.58 -3.19
CA TYR A 326 4.34 -0.57 -4.11
C TYR A 326 4.50 -1.08 -5.54
N LYS A 327 3.43 -1.12 -6.31
CA LYS A 327 3.43 -1.65 -7.67
C LYS A 327 2.76 -0.70 -8.63
N ASN A 328 3.46 -0.33 -9.70
CA ASN A 328 2.93 0.58 -10.73
C ASN A 328 2.42 1.91 -10.15
N CYS A 329 3.08 2.42 -9.11
CA CYS A 329 2.69 3.67 -8.47
C CYS A 329 3.41 4.85 -9.12
N PHE A 330 2.71 5.97 -9.27
CA PHE A 330 3.24 7.24 -9.73
C PHE A 330 3.15 8.28 -8.62
N ALA A 331 4.21 9.06 -8.42
CA ALA A 331 4.18 10.21 -7.51
C ALA A 331 4.91 11.42 -8.10
N LYS A 332 4.33 12.60 -7.93
CA LYS A 332 4.90 13.88 -8.35
C LYS A 332 4.70 14.95 -7.29
N VAL A 333 5.78 15.63 -6.90
CA VAL A 333 5.74 16.77 -5.98
C VAL A 333 6.13 18.04 -6.74
N ILE A 334 5.18 18.96 -6.88
CA ILE A 334 5.36 20.27 -7.53
C ILE A 334 5.35 21.46 -6.54
N ASP A 335 4.98 21.21 -5.28
CA ASP A 335 5.05 22.22 -4.22
C ASP A 335 6.45 22.17 -3.59
N PRO A 336 7.29 23.21 -3.75
CA PRO A 336 8.66 23.23 -3.24
C PRO A 336 8.72 23.29 -1.70
N THR A 337 7.61 23.54 -1.01
CA THR A 337 7.53 23.53 0.47
C THR A 337 7.39 22.11 1.05
N VAL A 338 7.11 21.12 0.22
CA VAL A 338 6.99 19.73 0.65
C VAL A 338 8.38 19.12 0.83
N ASN A 339 8.55 18.37 1.93
CA ASN A 339 9.79 17.65 2.23
C ASN A 339 10.24 16.75 1.07
N HIS A 340 11.53 16.47 0.99
CA HIS A 340 12.13 15.75 -0.13
C HIS A 340 11.58 14.32 -0.32
N GLY A 341 11.50 13.89 -1.58
CA GLY A 341 11.02 12.59 -2.03
C GLY A 341 9.57 12.65 -2.52
N ALA A 342 9.30 12.44 -3.81
CA ALA A 342 7.96 12.07 -4.24
C ALA A 342 7.55 10.71 -3.65
N PHE A 343 8.50 9.77 -3.61
CA PHE A 343 8.47 8.62 -2.72
C PHE A 343 9.38 8.93 -1.53
N ARG A 344 8.80 9.22 -0.36
CA ARG A 344 9.53 9.47 0.88
C ARG A 344 9.30 8.32 1.85
N LEU A 345 10.27 7.44 1.93
CA LEU A 345 10.16 6.18 2.65
C LEU A 345 11.20 6.13 3.76
N SER A 346 10.77 5.89 4.99
CA SER A 346 11.67 5.78 6.14
C SER A 346 11.25 4.70 7.11
N ASN A 347 12.21 4.10 7.82
CA ASN A 347 11.98 3.02 8.79
C ASN A 347 11.24 1.81 8.20
N LEU A 348 11.47 1.52 6.91
CA LEU A 348 10.83 0.40 6.20
C LEU A 348 11.72 -0.82 6.17
N ASN A 349 11.11 -1.98 6.40
CA ASN A 349 11.81 -3.26 6.40
C ASN A 349 11.18 -4.25 5.40
N TYR A 350 12.02 -5.04 4.72
CA TYR A 350 11.61 -6.13 3.81
C TYR A 350 10.45 -5.75 2.88
N SER A 351 10.61 -4.62 2.20
CA SER A 351 9.58 -3.94 1.40
C SER A 351 10.05 -3.74 -0.04
N ASN A 352 9.13 -3.54 -0.98
CA ASN A 352 9.46 -3.48 -2.41
C ASN A 352 8.79 -2.33 -3.13
N LEU A 353 9.51 -1.69 -4.05
CA LEU A 353 8.97 -0.79 -5.06
C LEU A 353 9.17 -1.46 -6.42
N ILE A 354 8.11 -1.63 -7.18
CA ILE A 354 8.11 -2.38 -8.44
C ILE A 354 7.44 -1.52 -9.52
N SER A 355 8.22 -1.14 -10.53
CA SER A 355 7.72 -0.38 -11.68
C SER A 355 7.04 0.95 -11.29
N CYS A 356 7.54 1.60 -10.24
CA CYS A 356 7.07 2.91 -9.82
C CYS A 356 7.79 4.03 -10.61
N ALA A 357 7.12 5.17 -10.77
CA ALA A 357 7.66 6.29 -11.56
C ALA A 357 7.43 7.66 -10.92
N SER A 358 8.31 8.61 -11.23
CA SER A 358 8.14 10.03 -10.91
C SER A 358 8.53 10.91 -12.10
N ASP A 359 7.76 11.96 -12.42
CA ASP A 359 8.01 12.84 -13.57
C ASP A 359 7.93 14.30 -13.15
N GLY A 360 9.04 15.03 -13.29
CA GLY A 360 9.12 16.48 -13.06
C GLY A 360 8.91 16.86 -11.60
N THR A 361 9.36 16.02 -10.66
CA THR A 361 9.36 16.32 -9.23
C THR A 361 10.42 17.37 -8.91
N LEU A 362 10.03 18.38 -8.10
CA LEU A 362 10.92 19.49 -7.76
C LEU A 362 11.91 19.18 -6.63
N ASN A 363 11.53 18.31 -5.69
CA ASN A 363 12.26 18.04 -4.44
C ASN A 363 12.60 16.56 -4.30
N THR A 364 13.46 16.01 -5.16
CA THR A 364 13.92 14.60 -5.15
C THR A 364 12.82 13.59 -5.49
N ALA A 365 13.04 12.70 -6.45
CA ALA A 365 12.06 11.68 -6.82
C ALA A 365 11.92 10.59 -5.73
N TYR A 366 13.03 10.00 -5.29
CA TYR A 366 13.04 8.91 -4.30
C TYR A 366 13.93 9.28 -3.10
N TRP A 367 13.38 9.17 -1.90
CA TRP A 367 14.05 9.46 -0.64
C TRP A 367 13.92 8.28 0.30
N PHE A 368 15.06 7.81 0.84
CA PHE A 368 15.14 6.68 1.75
C PHE A 368 15.92 7.02 3.00
N ASP A 369 15.40 6.64 4.17
CA ASP A 369 16.08 6.85 5.46
C ASP A 369 15.77 5.70 6.44
N ASN A 370 16.80 5.07 6.98
CA ASN A 370 16.68 3.91 7.87
C ASN A 370 15.84 2.77 7.26
N CYS A 371 16.14 2.38 6.02
CA CYS A 371 15.43 1.32 5.30
C CYS A 371 16.29 0.05 5.17
N ASP A 372 15.80 -1.10 5.64
CA ASP A 372 16.52 -2.38 5.57
C ASP A 372 15.79 -3.41 4.71
N ALA A 373 16.55 -4.19 3.94
CA ALA A 373 16.05 -5.18 2.99
C ALA A 373 14.98 -4.61 2.02
N VAL A 374 15.16 -3.38 1.54
CA VAL A 374 14.24 -2.75 0.58
C VAL A 374 14.76 -2.91 -0.86
N ASN A 375 13.90 -3.41 -1.75
CA ASN A 375 14.21 -3.54 -3.17
C ASN A 375 13.47 -2.51 -4.02
N VAL A 376 14.17 -1.89 -4.96
CA VAL A 376 13.63 -0.94 -5.93
C VAL A 376 13.85 -1.52 -7.33
N ILE A 377 12.79 -2.06 -7.93
CA ILE A 377 12.88 -2.94 -9.10
C ILE A 377 12.17 -2.29 -10.28
N GLY A 378 12.93 -2.01 -11.35
CA GLY A 378 12.40 -1.43 -12.59
C GLY A 378 11.69 -0.09 -12.41
N CYS A 379 12.07 0.67 -11.38
CA CYS A 379 11.53 2.00 -11.13
C CYS A 379 12.31 3.07 -11.93
N GLY A 380 11.76 4.27 -12.03
CA GLY A 380 12.49 5.34 -12.69
C GLY A 380 11.94 6.73 -12.46
N CYS A 381 12.68 7.73 -12.92
CA CYS A 381 12.20 9.10 -12.91
C CYS A 381 12.59 9.86 -14.17
N GLU A 382 11.80 10.89 -14.48
CA GLU A 382 12.03 11.78 -15.61
C GLU A 382 12.08 13.22 -15.14
N VAL A 383 13.06 13.95 -15.67
CA VAL A 383 13.35 15.35 -15.39
C VAL A 383 13.25 15.74 -13.91
N PRO A 384 13.80 14.95 -12.96
CA PRO A 384 13.74 15.30 -11.55
C PRO A 384 14.67 16.49 -11.25
N SER A 385 14.35 17.25 -10.21
CA SER A 385 15.28 18.21 -9.59
C SER A 385 15.38 18.01 -8.09
N ALA A 386 16.39 18.64 -7.49
CA ALA A 386 16.54 18.74 -6.05
C ALA A 386 16.87 20.19 -5.66
N PRO A 387 16.48 20.63 -4.45
CA PRO A 387 16.91 21.92 -3.93
C PRO A 387 18.42 21.91 -3.63
N PRO A 388 19.05 23.09 -3.52
CA PRO A 388 20.43 23.20 -3.07
C PRO A 388 20.63 22.52 -1.71
N GLY A 389 21.75 21.82 -1.54
CA GLY A 389 22.05 21.05 -0.32
C GLY A 389 22.75 19.72 -0.59
N GLY A 390 23.02 19.39 -1.86
CA GLY A 390 23.71 18.17 -2.24
C GLY A 390 22.81 16.94 -2.27
N TYR A 391 21.49 17.11 -2.18
CA TYR A 391 20.53 16.02 -2.31
C TYR A 391 20.49 15.50 -3.74
N GLY A 392 20.20 14.20 -3.89
CA GLY A 392 20.06 13.58 -5.18
C GLY A 392 18.73 13.96 -5.81
N ALA A 393 18.74 14.47 -7.05
CA ALA A 393 17.52 14.75 -7.80
C ALA A 393 16.71 13.48 -8.04
N ALA A 394 17.35 12.38 -8.44
CA ALA A 394 16.68 11.10 -8.63
C ALA A 394 16.52 10.35 -7.31
N ILE A 395 17.62 10.13 -6.58
CA ILE A 395 17.66 9.27 -5.41
C ILE A 395 18.47 9.94 -4.30
N SER A 396 17.88 10.11 -3.12
CA SER A 396 18.60 10.47 -1.89
C SER A 396 18.48 9.33 -0.88
N ILE A 397 19.63 8.82 -0.43
CA ILE A 397 19.74 7.76 0.57
C ILE A 397 20.44 8.35 1.79
N ILE A 398 19.73 8.43 2.91
CA ILE A 398 20.14 9.22 4.06
C ILE A 398 20.99 8.38 5.01
N ASN A 399 20.40 7.74 6.02
CA ASN A 399 21.18 6.98 6.99
C ASN A 399 20.74 5.53 7.05
N SER A 400 21.68 4.64 7.39
CA SER A 400 21.39 3.25 7.80
C SER A 400 20.52 2.46 6.81
N CYS A 401 20.68 2.70 5.51
CA CYS A 401 19.92 2.01 4.48
C CYS A 401 20.69 0.80 3.93
N ASN A 402 20.03 -0.35 3.84
CA ASN A 402 20.53 -1.56 3.20
C ASN A 402 19.56 -1.98 2.09
N MET A 403 19.93 -1.67 0.83
CA MET A 403 18.98 -1.65 -0.28
C MET A 403 19.58 -2.13 -1.61
N VAL A 404 18.71 -2.65 -2.47
CA VAL A 404 19.05 -3.02 -3.85
C VAL A 404 18.18 -2.24 -4.83
N PHE A 405 18.81 -1.57 -5.78
CA PHE A 405 18.17 -0.94 -6.93
C PHE A 405 18.47 -1.80 -8.15
N ASP A 406 17.45 -2.40 -8.74
CA ASP A 406 17.59 -3.21 -9.94
C ASP A 406 16.91 -2.54 -11.13
N SER A 407 17.71 -2.24 -12.15
CA SER A 407 17.27 -1.67 -13.42
C SER A 407 16.56 -0.32 -13.26
N PHE A 408 17.07 0.51 -12.35
CA PHE A 408 16.57 1.87 -12.16
C PHE A 408 16.99 2.78 -13.31
N ARG A 409 16.07 3.59 -13.83
CA ARG A 409 16.35 4.55 -14.91
C ARG A 409 16.00 5.98 -14.52
N CYS A 410 16.95 6.89 -14.70
CA CYS A 410 16.71 8.32 -14.64
C CYS A 410 16.85 8.91 -16.05
N LEU A 411 15.90 9.75 -16.45
CA LEU A 411 16.08 10.75 -17.51
C LEU A 411 16.39 12.09 -16.81
N PRO A 412 17.66 12.50 -16.70
CA PRO A 412 18.03 13.71 -15.98
C PRO A 412 17.37 14.96 -16.54
N LYS A 413 17.05 15.90 -15.66
CA LYS A 413 16.71 17.27 -16.07
C LYS A 413 17.96 17.90 -16.71
N PRO A 414 17.85 18.49 -17.92
CA PRO A 414 18.96 19.22 -18.51
C PRO A 414 19.50 20.30 -17.57
N ASP A 415 20.82 20.36 -17.46
CA ASP A 415 21.58 21.30 -16.64
C ASP A 415 21.30 21.20 -15.13
N GLU A 416 20.87 20.03 -14.66
CA GLU A 416 20.72 19.77 -13.24
C GLU A 416 22.08 19.90 -12.53
N THR A 417 22.12 20.77 -11.53
CA THR A 417 23.34 21.14 -10.81
C THR A 417 23.57 20.24 -9.60
N GLN A 418 22.50 19.69 -9.03
CA GLN A 418 22.57 18.72 -7.96
C GLN A 418 22.97 17.34 -8.50
N PRO A 419 23.56 16.46 -7.66
CA PRO A 419 23.82 15.09 -8.07
C PRO A 419 22.52 14.35 -8.42
N LEU A 420 22.59 13.31 -9.26
CA LEU A 420 21.43 12.46 -9.53
C LEU A 420 21.16 11.52 -8.35
N VAL A 421 22.22 10.89 -7.84
CA VAL A 421 22.17 10.05 -6.65
C VAL A 421 23.02 10.70 -5.55
N ALA A 422 22.46 10.86 -4.36
CA ALA A 422 23.20 11.27 -3.17
C ALA A 422 23.11 10.21 -2.09
N VAL A 423 24.24 9.87 -1.48
CA VAL A 423 24.34 8.90 -0.38
C VAL A 423 25.00 9.58 0.82
N PHE A 424 24.33 9.57 1.97
CA PHE A 424 24.83 10.20 3.19
C PHE A 424 25.68 9.23 4.01
N SER A 425 25.25 8.74 5.17
CA SER A 425 26.12 7.93 6.06
C SER A 425 25.59 6.53 6.33
N ASP A 426 26.51 5.59 6.55
CA ASP A 426 26.21 4.25 7.07
C ASP A 426 25.26 3.41 6.19
N ASN A 427 25.37 3.55 4.86
CA ASN A 427 24.51 2.84 3.91
C ASN A 427 25.23 1.69 3.19
N SER A 428 24.52 0.59 2.93
CA SER A 428 24.95 -0.53 2.09
C SER A 428 24.03 -0.65 0.87
N ILE A 429 24.49 -0.17 -0.29
CA ILE A 429 23.64 0.01 -1.47
C ILE A 429 24.21 -0.73 -2.66
N ALA A 430 23.38 -1.53 -3.33
CA ALA A 430 23.71 -2.14 -4.60
C ALA A 430 22.83 -1.59 -5.73
N PHE A 431 23.46 -1.08 -6.78
CA PHE A 431 22.83 -0.67 -8.03
C PHE A 431 23.14 -1.71 -9.09
N ASN A 432 22.14 -2.48 -9.52
CA ASN A 432 22.23 -3.37 -10.66
C ASN A 432 21.68 -2.63 -11.88
N ASN A 433 22.52 -2.34 -12.88
CA ASN A 433 22.14 -1.64 -14.11
C ASN A 433 21.46 -0.26 -13.92
N LEU A 434 22.05 0.63 -13.09
CA LEU A 434 21.61 2.03 -13.01
C LEU A 434 21.86 2.75 -14.34
N CYS A 435 20.84 3.39 -14.91
CA CYS A 435 20.93 4.06 -16.20
C CYS A 435 20.51 5.54 -16.10
N ASN A 436 21.47 6.44 -16.32
CA ASN A 436 21.27 7.90 -16.29
C ASN A 436 21.63 8.57 -17.64
N ALA A 437 22.11 7.81 -18.63
CA ALA A 437 22.69 8.37 -19.85
C ALA A 437 21.66 9.08 -20.74
N THR A 438 21.93 10.36 -21.04
CA THR A 438 21.16 11.20 -22.00
C THR A 438 22.11 12.09 -22.81
N SER A 439 21.58 12.85 -23.77
CA SER A 439 22.36 13.84 -24.54
C SER A 439 22.57 15.18 -23.80
N GLY A 440 22.09 15.32 -22.56
CA GLY A 440 22.16 16.56 -21.78
C GLY A 440 23.26 16.56 -20.71
N THR A 441 23.60 17.74 -20.21
CA THR A 441 24.58 17.98 -19.15
C THR A 441 23.93 17.92 -17.75
N TYR A 442 24.58 17.27 -16.79
CA TYR A 442 24.22 17.29 -15.36
C TYR A 442 25.48 17.16 -14.50
N GLY A 443 25.39 17.53 -13.21
CA GLY A 443 26.54 17.67 -12.31
C GLY A 443 27.31 16.38 -12.05
N TRP A 444 26.68 15.43 -11.33
CA TRP A 444 27.29 14.17 -10.87
C TRP A 444 26.32 13.01 -10.99
N ASP A 445 26.81 11.82 -11.34
CA ASP A 445 26.00 10.60 -11.29
C ASP A 445 25.72 10.20 -9.85
N LEU A 446 26.76 10.26 -9.01
CA LEU A 446 26.73 9.97 -7.59
C LEU A 446 27.50 11.05 -6.82
N PHE A 447 26.99 11.43 -5.65
CA PHE A 447 27.74 12.17 -4.64
C PHE A 447 27.67 11.45 -3.29
N VAL A 448 28.83 11.23 -2.65
CA VAL A 448 28.92 10.59 -1.32
C VAL A 448 29.24 11.65 -0.28
N HIS A 449 28.33 11.85 0.67
CA HIS A 449 28.45 12.89 1.69
C HIS A 449 29.11 12.41 2.98
N GLY A 450 28.78 11.22 3.45
CA GLY A 450 29.14 10.74 4.78
C GLY A 450 29.99 9.47 4.80
N THR A 451 30.38 9.05 6.00
CA THR A 451 31.21 7.87 6.25
C THR A 451 30.40 6.57 6.22
N GLY A 452 31.09 5.43 6.30
CA GLY A 452 30.46 4.14 6.59
C GLY A 452 29.68 3.53 5.42
N ASN A 453 29.77 4.11 4.22
CA ASN A 453 29.03 3.59 3.08
C ASN A 453 29.77 2.46 2.36
N ILE A 454 29.00 1.50 1.86
CA ILE A 454 29.41 0.53 0.85
C ILE A 454 28.45 0.67 -0.33
N ILE A 455 28.95 1.18 -1.46
CA ILE A 455 28.16 1.43 -2.65
C ILE A 455 28.71 0.57 -3.78
N THR A 456 27.88 -0.31 -4.34
CA THR A 456 28.27 -1.21 -5.43
C THR A 456 27.44 -0.94 -6.68
N PHE A 457 28.10 -0.69 -7.80
CA PHE A 457 27.49 -0.67 -9.13
C PHE A 457 27.82 -1.97 -9.85
N ASN A 458 26.79 -2.72 -10.23
CA ASN A 458 26.87 -3.92 -11.06
C ASN A 458 26.33 -3.57 -12.44
N GLY A 459 27.21 -3.10 -13.32
CA GLY A 459 26.84 -2.49 -14.59
C GLY A 459 26.19 -1.12 -14.43
N GLY A 460 25.84 -0.51 -15.56
CA GLY A 460 25.22 0.80 -15.61
C GLY A 460 25.56 1.56 -16.88
N LYS A 461 24.84 2.64 -17.13
CA LYS A 461 25.09 3.52 -18.28
C LYS A 461 24.95 4.99 -17.87
N PHE A 462 26.06 5.69 -17.93
CA PHE A 462 26.22 7.10 -17.54
C PHE A 462 26.68 7.92 -18.74
N ASN A 463 26.69 9.26 -18.62
CA ASN A 463 27.23 10.13 -19.68
C ASN A 463 28.71 9.87 -19.98
N THR A 464 29.45 9.31 -19.02
CA THR A 464 30.86 8.90 -19.11
C THR A 464 31.06 7.46 -19.60
N GLY A 465 29.99 6.72 -19.93
CA GLY A 465 30.05 5.31 -20.32
C GLY A 465 29.64 4.37 -19.18
N GLU A 466 30.44 3.34 -18.91
CA GLU A 466 30.15 2.33 -17.85
C GLU A 466 30.64 2.75 -16.45
N ILE A 467 31.49 3.78 -16.34
CA ILE A 467 32.06 4.27 -15.07
C ILE A 467 31.32 5.54 -14.65
N PRO A 468 30.71 5.60 -13.45
CA PRO A 468 29.98 6.79 -13.00
C PRO A 468 30.92 7.94 -12.66
N LYS A 469 30.48 9.18 -12.90
CA LYS A 469 31.14 10.37 -12.40
C LYS A 469 30.76 10.60 -10.93
N VAL A 470 31.71 10.40 -10.01
CA VAL A 470 31.45 10.44 -8.56
C VAL A 470 32.15 11.61 -7.87
N GLY A 471 31.36 12.42 -7.17
CA GLY A 471 31.83 13.43 -6.22
C GLY A 471 31.84 12.89 -4.79
N VAL A 472 32.73 13.41 -3.95
CA VAL A 472 32.84 13.01 -2.54
C VAL A 472 33.05 14.24 -1.66
N SER A 473 32.53 14.19 -0.44
CA SER A 473 32.86 15.18 0.60
C SER A 473 34.05 14.72 1.44
N ALA A 474 34.69 15.65 2.16
CA ALA A 474 35.73 15.29 3.14
C ALA A 474 35.23 14.34 4.24
N ALA A 475 33.94 14.45 4.61
CA ALA A 475 33.31 13.56 5.59
C ALA A 475 32.98 12.17 5.02
N ALA A 476 33.25 11.89 3.75
CA ALA A 476 33.04 10.57 3.16
C ALA A 476 34.22 9.61 3.36
N ALA A 477 35.29 10.03 4.04
CA ALA A 477 36.48 9.22 4.27
C ALA A 477 36.14 7.83 4.84
N GLY A 478 36.77 6.80 4.28
CA GLY A 478 36.52 5.39 4.62
C GLY A 478 35.34 4.74 3.92
N SER A 479 34.43 5.50 3.27
CA SER A 479 33.39 4.94 2.43
C SER A 479 33.99 4.19 1.22
N LYS A 480 33.39 3.06 0.85
CA LYS A 480 33.85 2.18 -0.22
C LYS A 480 32.90 2.25 -1.41
N ILE A 481 33.45 2.50 -2.59
CA ILE A 481 32.72 2.49 -3.86
C ILE A 481 33.30 1.39 -4.74
N ILE A 482 32.44 0.49 -5.21
CA ILE A 482 32.79 -0.63 -6.05
C ILE A 482 32.04 -0.48 -7.37
N VAL A 483 32.75 -0.53 -8.49
CA VAL A 483 32.15 -0.49 -9.83
C VAL A 483 32.56 -1.75 -10.57
N ASN A 484 31.60 -2.62 -10.84
CA ASN A 484 31.77 -3.80 -11.67
C ASN A 484 31.24 -3.47 -13.06
N THR A 485 32.15 -3.42 -14.03
CA THR A 485 31.85 -3.20 -15.46
C THR A 485 31.92 -4.51 -16.23
N SER A 486 31.58 -4.51 -17.51
CA SER A 486 31.73 -5.69 -18.37
C SER A 486 33.19 -6.13 -18.53
N SER A 487 34.13 -5.17 -18.38
CA SER A 487 35.55 -5.34 -18.68
C SER A 487 36.45 -5.39 -17.43
N ASN A 488 35.99 -4.87 -16.30
CA ASN A 488 36.84 -4.62 -15.15
C ASN A 488 36.05 -4.41 -13.85
N LYS A 489 36.74 -4.52 -12.73
CA LYS A 489 36.28 -4.13 -11.40
C LYS A 489 37.14 -2.96 -10.91
N PHE A 490 36.48 -1.98 -10.31
CA PHE A 490 37.12 -0.83 -9.69
C PHE A 490 36.70 -0.79 -8.22
N ILE A 491 37.66 -0.59 -7.33
CA ILE A 491 37.40 -0.44 -5.90
C ILE A 491 38.10 0.85 -5.47
N HIS A 492 37.32 1.79 -4.97
CA HIS A 492 37.84 3.02 -4.38
C HIS A 492 37.42 3.08 -2.91
N VAL A 493 38.37 3.39 -2.04
CA VAL A 493 38.11 3.76 -0.64
C VAL A 493 38.40 5.24 -0.53
N VAL A 494 37.41 6.02 -0.15
CA VAL A 494 37.51 7.48 -0.11
C VAL A 494 38.56 7.87 0.94
N SER A 495 39.55 8.66 0.53
CA SER A 495 40.55 9.27 1.41
C SER A 495 40.17 10.71 1.77
N GLU A 496 40.73 11.22 2.87
CA GLU A 496 40.58 12.63 3.25
C GLU A 496 41.15 13.55 2.16
N GLY A 497 40.46 14.66 1.88
CA GLY A 497 40.92 15.72 0.97
C GLY A 497 40.61 15.53 -0.52
N ASN A 498 39.88 14.49 -0.92
CA ASN A 498 39.39 14.33 -2.29
C ASN A 498 38.05 15.06 -2.48
N ASP A 499 37.88 15.76 -3.61
CA ASP A 499 36.58 16.33 -4.04
C ASP A 499 35.85 15.43 -5.06
N SER A 500 36.55 14.47 -5.66
CA SER A 500 36.02 13.54 -6.66
C SER A 500 36.80 12.23 -6.70
N VAL A 501 36.20 11.19 -7.28
CA VAL A 501 36.81 9.87 -7.42
C VAL A 501 37.39 9.68 -8.81
N ILE A 502 38.65 9.26 -8.85
CA ILE A 502 39.29 8.71 -10.04
C ILE A 502 39.39 7.20 -9.84
N PHE A 503 38.74 6.44 -10.70
CA PHE A 503 38.75 4.98 -10.62
C PHE A 503 39.97 4.41 -11.32
N GLU A 504 40.84 3.79 -10.52
CA GLU A 504 41.96 3.01 -11.04
C GLU A 504 41.55 1.54 -11.19
N PRO A 505 41.95 0.85 -12.28
CA PRO A 505 41.74 -0.58 -12.46
C PRO A 505 42.16 -1.38 -11.23
N PHE A 506 41.34 -2.34 -10.80
CA PHE A 506 41.76 -3.24 -9.73
C PHE A 506 43.03 -4.01 -10.15
N SER A 507 44.08 -3.88 -9.34
CA SER A 507 45.37 -4.56 -9.53
C SER A 507 45.56 -5.68 -8.49
N GLU A 508 45.69 -6.92 -8.94
CA GLU A 508 46.01 -8.08 -8.09
C GLU A 508 47.47 -8.50 -8.30
N TYR A 509 48.22 -8.77 -7.23
CA TYR A 509 49.59 -9.28 -7.28
C TYR A 509 49.77 -10.46 -6.34
N LEU A 510 50.01 -11.65 -6.87
CA LEU A 510 50.14 -12.89 -6.08
C LEU A 510 51.27 -13.78 -6.62
N SER A 511 51.91 -14.53 -5.71
CA SER A 511 52.71 -15.71 -6.09
C SER A 511 51.79 -16.86 -6.46
N ILE A 512 52.17 -17.59 -7.51
CA ILE A 512 51.47 -18.77 -8.05
C ILE A 512 52.39 -19.99 -8.10
N ASP A 513 53.43 -20.02 -7.26
CA ASP A 513 54.42 -21.10 -7.23
C ASP A 513 53.80 -22.46 -6.94
N SER A 514 52.79 -22.52 -6.06
CA SER A 514 52.14 -23.76 -5.67
C SER A 514 51.21 -24.33 -6.75
N THR A 515 50.73 -23.51 -7.68
CA THR A 515 49.75 -23.90 -8.71
C THR A 515 50.40 -24.14 -10.07
N VAL A 516 51.44 -23.38 -10.41
CA VAL A 516 52.13 -23.46 -11.69
C VAL A 516 52.97 -24.72 -11.79
N ALA A 517 52.86 -25.43 -12.92
CA ALA A 517 53.65 -26.63 -13.19
C ALA A 517 54.57 -26.41 -14.39
N VAL A 518 55.88 -26.58 -14.21
CA VAL A 518 56.84 -26.67 -15.32
C VAL A 518 56.90 -28.13 -15.77
N THR A 519 56.57 -28.39 -17.03
CA THR A 519 56.39 -29.74 -17.59
C THR A 519 57.08 -29.86 -18.94
N PHE A 520 57.38 -31.09 -19.35
CA PHE A 520 57.84 -31.40 -20.72
C PHE A 520 56.89 -32.39 -21.39
N GLY A 521 56.58 -32.14 -22.66
CA GLY A 521 55.72 -32.96 -23.49
C GLY A 521 54.25 -32.92 -23.05
N SER A 522 53.58 -34.06 -23.08
CA SER A 522 52.16 -34.21 -22.72
C SER A 522 51.91 -34.33 -21.22
N THR A 523 52.95 -34.36 -20.40
CA THR A 523 52.83 -34.50 -18.93
C THR A 523 52.19 -33.26 -18.32
N THR A 524 51.32 -33.46 -17.33
CA THR A 524 50.68 -32.38 -16.55
C THR A 524 51.26 -32.23 -15.14
N THR A 525 51.97 -33.25 -14.65
CA THR A 525 52.71 -33.23 -13.38
C THR A 525 54.03 -32.48 -13.53
N GLY A 526 54.24 -31.47 -12.68
CA GLY A 526 55.45 -30.64 -12.71
C GLY A 526 56.73 -31.41 -12.39
N VAL A 527 57.84 -30.98 -12.98
CA VAL A 527 59.19 -31.46 -12.62
C VAL A 527 59.51 -31.05 -11.18
N THR A 528 59.79 -32.03 -10.32
CA THR A 528 59.95 -31.82 -8.86
C THR A 528 61.26 -31.14 -8.48
N THR A 529 62.26 -31.17 -9.37
CA THR A 529 63.59 -30.57 -9.15
C THR A 529 63.67 -29.09 -9.57
N VAL A 530 62.57 -28.49 -10.02
CA VAL A 530 62.54 -27.08 -10.45
C VAL A 530 62.10 -26.19 -9.29
N ALA A 531 63.01 -25.34 -8.82
CA ALA A 531 62.66 -24.23 -7.95
C ALA A 531 61.99 -23.11 -8.77
N LYS A 532 60.94 -22.52 -8.21
CA LYS A 532 60.06 -21.55 -8.88
C LYS A 532 59.90 -20.31 -8.00
N ASP A 533 59.98 -19.14 -8.62
CA ASP A 533 59.41 -17.88 -8.12
C ASP A 533 58.61 -17.26 -9.28
N VAL A 534 57.31 -17.56 -9.30
CA VAL A 534 56.36 -17.16 -10.33
C VAL A 534 55.28 -16.30 -9.69
N LYS A 535 55.14 -15.10 -10.23
CA LYS A 535 54.18 -14.09 -9.78
C LYS A 535 53.37 -13.63 -10.97
N TYR A 536 52.17 -13.16 -10.71
CA TYR A 536 51.41 -12.44 -11.72
C TYR A 536 50.88 -11.12 -11.18
N ARG A 537 50.69 -10.18 -12.09
CA ARG A 537 49.97 -8.94 -11.89
C ARG A 537 48.78 -8.90 -12.84
N LYS A 538 47.56 -8.72 -12.34
CA LYS A 538 46.38 -8.47 -13.17
C LYS A 538 45.98 -7.02 -13.05
N GLU A 539 45.92 -6.29 -14.16
CA GLU A 539 45.48 -4.90 -14.24
C GLU A 539 44.30 -4.83 -15.22
N GLY A 540 43.08 -4.94 -14.71
CA GLY A 540 41.88 -5.04 -15.54
C GLY A 540 41.89 -6.25 -16.48
N GLY A 541 41.79 -6.01 -17.78
CA GLY A 541 41.83 -7.05 -18.82
C GLY A 541 43.23 -7.55 -19.18
N LEU A 542 44.29 -7.03 -18.52
CA LEU A 542 45.68 -7.41 -18.75
C LEU A 542 46.20 -8.27 -17.61
N VAL A 543 46.97 -9.31 -17.94
CA VAL A 543 47.71 -10.14 -16.99
C VAL A 543 49.17 -10.16 -17.41
N THR A 544 50.06 -9.76 -16.50
CA THR A 544 51.51 -9.87 -16.62
C THR A 544 51.98 -10.99 -15.71
N VAL A 545 52.66 -12.01 -16.26
CA VAL A 545 53.29 -13.09 -15.51
C VAL A 545 54.79 -12.87 -15.51
N GLU A 546 55.39 -12.80 -14.33
CA GLU A 546 56.84 -12.73 -14.12
C GLU A 546 57.29 -14.05 -13.50
N PHE A 547 58.37 -14.63 -14.01
CA PHE A 547 58.84 -15.92 -13.52
C PHE A 547 60.36 -16.01 -13.43
N TYR A 548 60.81 -16.72 -12.41
CA TYR A 548 62.15 -17.27 -12.26
C TYR A 548 62.06 -18.78 -12.05
N LEU A 549 62.78 -19.55 -12.85
CA LEU A 549 62.84 -21.01 -12.81
C LEU A 549 64.29 -21.45 -12.67
N GLU A 550 64.59 -22.30 -11.69
CA GLU A 550 65.92 -22.85 -11.49
C GLU A 550 65.86 -24.38 -11.42
N PHE A 551 66.52 -25.02 -12.37
CA PHE A 551 66.58 -26.48 -12.45
C PHE A 551 67.69 -26.98 -11.51
N ASN A 552 67.35 -27.90 -10.60
CA ASN A 552 68.28 -28.55 -9.66
C ASN A 552 68.38 -30.06 -9.97
N GLY A 553 68.60 -30.38 -11.24
CA GLY A 553 68.53 -31.73 -11.79
C GLY A 553 68.02 -31.72 -13.23
N GLY A 554 68.25 -32.80 -13.97
CA GLY A 554 67.69 -32.94 -15.33
C GLY A 554 66.15 -32.95 -15.31
N PRO A 555 65.49 -32.55 -16.41
CA PRO A 555 64.01 -32.49 -16.47
C PRO A 555 63.29 -33.81 -16.15
N GLY A 556 63.91 -34.96 -16.42
CA GLY A 556 63.31 -36.29 -16.17
C GLY A 556 62.03 -36.59 -16.97
N GLN A 557 61.68 -35.69 -17.90
CA GLN A 557 60.52 -35.71 -18.77
C GLN A 557 61.00 -35.34 -20.19
N ALA A 558 60.31 -35.80 -21.24
CA ALA A 558 60.68 -35.56 -22.63
C ALA A 558 59.60 -34.80 -23.40
N GLY A 559 60.01 -33.96 -24.36
CA GLY A 559 59.15 -33.16 -25.22
C GLY A 559 59.19 -31.67 -24.92
N VAL A 560 58.21 -30.94 -25.43
CA VAL A 560 58.16 -29.46 -25.38
C VAL A 560 58.00 -28.94 -23.95
N MET A 561 58.83 -27.98 -23.57
CA MET A 561 58.75 -27.29 -22.29
C MET A 561 57.52 -26.36 -22.24
N LEU A 562 56.70 -26.54 -21.19
CA LEU A 562 55.50 -25.76 -20.92
C LEU A 562 55.46 -25.33 -19.46
N MET A 563 55.01 -24.09 -19.21
CA MET A 563 54.59 -23.64 -17.88
C MET A 563 53.07 -23.61 -17.86
N ARG A 564 52.46 -24.54 -17.13
CA ARG A 564 51.01 -24.78 -17.10
C ARG A 564 50.34 -24.16 -15.88
N ASN A 565 49.02 -24.15 -15.90
CA ASN A 565 48.14 -23.75 -14.80
C ASN A 565 48.27 -22.27 -14.43
N LEU A 566 48.46 -21.38 -15.41
CA LEU A 566 48.29 -19.96 -15.16
C LEU A 566 46.84 -19.68 -14.73
N PRO A 567 46.63 -18.69 -13.84
CA PRO A 567 45.32 -18.43 -13.24
C PRO A 567 44.27 -17.95 -14.26
N TYR A 568 44.68 -17.41 -15.41
CA TYR A 568 43.77 -16.88 -16.42
C TYR A 568 44.06 -17.43 -17.82
N VAL A 569 42.99 -17.65 -18.59
CA VAL A 569 43.06 -18.08 -19.99
C VAL A 569 43.26 -16.86 -20.90
N ALA A 570 44.22 -16.94 -21.82
CA ALA A 570 44.52 -15.85 -22.74
C ALA A 570 43.41 -15.63 -23.79
N LYS A 571 42.99 -14.38 -23.95
CA LYS A 571 42.04 -13.95 -24.98
C LYS A 571 42.68 -13.80 -26.35
N ASN A 572 43.96 -13.42 -26.40
CA ASN A 572 44.75 -13.22 -27.62
C ASN A 572 46.07 -14.00 -27.54
N ILE A 573 46.72 -14.17 -28.70
CA ILE A 573 48.11 -14.64 -28.74
C ILE A 573 49.00 -13.51 -28.21
N ALA A 574 49.96 -13.84 -27.36
CA ALA A 574 50.98 -12.90 -26.90
C ALA A 574 52.35 -13.56 -26.84
N SER A 575 53.40 -12.75 -26.94
CA SER A 575 54.80 -13.17 -26.82
C SER A 575 55.53 -12.30 -25.79
N GLY A 576 56.37 -12.93 -24.98
CA GLY A 576 57.19 -12.29 -23.95
C GLY A 576 58.69 -12.50 -24.21
N THR A 577 59.50 -11.77 -23.44
CA THR A 577 60.96 -11.92 -23.48
C THR A 577 61.42 -12.79 -22.32
N VAL A 578 62.37 -13.68 -22.60
CA VAL A 578 62.99 -14.53 -21.59
C VAL A 578 64.49 -14.28 -21.60
N SER A 579 65.01 -13.81 -20.46
CA SER A 579 66.44 -13.69 -20.21
C SER A 579 66.93 -14.95 -19.50
N VAL A 580 67.89 -15.64 -20.10
CA VAL A 580 68.53 -16.77 -19.41
C VAL A 580 69.68 -16.23 -18.57
N THR A 581 69.68 -16.61 -17.30
CA THR A 581 70.56 -15.99 -16.29
C THR A 581 71.80 -16.84 -16.03
N ARG A 582 71.76 -18.16 -16.34
CA ARG A 582 72.87 -19.11 -16.10
C ARG A 582 72.74 -20.43 -16.88
N ASP A 583 73.88 -21.01 -17.28
CA ASP A 583 74.11 -22.42 -17.68
C ASP A 583 73.23 -23.03 -18.80
N LEU A 584 73.28 -22.42 -19.99
CA LEU A 584 72.79 -23.08 -21.22
C LEU A 584 73.88 -23.93 -21.89
N PRO A 585 73.52 -24.96 -22.68
CA PRO A 585 74.45 -25.62 -23.58
C PRO A 585 75.11 -24.61 -24.54
N SER A 586 76.38 -24.83 -24.92
CA SER A 586 77.28 -23.90 -25.63
C SER A 586 76.81 -23.34 -26.99
N SER A 587 75.63 -23.74 -27.48
CA SER A 587 75.02 -23.30 -28.75
C SER A 587 73.72 -22.50 -28.58
N ARG A 588 73.36 -22.07 -27.36
CA ARG A 588 72.06 -21.44 -27.04
C ARG A 588 72.25 -20.08 -26.36
N GLY A 589 71.63 -19.03 -26.89
CA GLY A 589 71.78 -17.66 -26.39
C GLY A 589 70.57 -17.09 -25.65
N GLN A 590 69.35 -17.26 -26.18
CA GLN A 590 68.12 -16.66 -25.64
C GLN A 590 66.90 -17.55 -25.89
N PHE A 591 65.93 -17.48 -24.97
CA PHE A 591 64.60 -18.05 -25.16
C PHE A 591 63.57 -16.92 -25.35
N THR A 592 62.45 -17.25 -25.98
CA THR A 592 61.23 -16.45 -25.96
C THR A 592 60.09 -17.32 -25.44
N VAL A 593 59.00 -16.69 -25.03
CA VAL A 593 57.84 -17.37 -24.50
C VAL A 593 56.60 -16.86 -25.22
N THR A 594 55.65 -17.75 -25.50
CA THR A 594 54.35 -17.38 -26.05
C THR A 594 53.22 -17.96 -25.22
N ILE A 595 52.05 -17.37 -25.34
CA ILE A 595 50.78 -17.94 -24.91
C ILE A 595 49.80 -17.85 -26.06
N ASP A 596 49.17 -18.97 -26.40
CA ASP A 596 48.18 -19.03 -27.46
C ASP A 596 46.80 -18.62 -26.94
N ARG A 597 45.97 -18.09 -27.85
CA ARG A 597 44.57 -17.79 -27.55
C ARG A 597 43.85 -19.05 -27.06
N GLY A 598 43.15 -18.95 -25.93
CA GLY A 598 42.45 -20.06 -25.29
C GLY A 598 43.33 -20.94 -24.41
N SER A 599 44.63 -20.65 -24.30
CA SER A 599 45.57 -21.35 -23.42
C SER A 599 45.70 -20.65 -22.07
N ASN A 600 46.00 -21.43 -21.03
CA ASN A 600 46.52 -20.97 -19.74
C ASN A 600 47.95 -21.49 -19.49
N SER A 601 48.65 -21.83 -20.57
CA SER A 601 49.99 -22.41 -20.53
C SER A 601 50.93 -21.61 -21.41
N LEU A 602 52.12 -21.31 -20.88
CA LEU A 602 53.20 -20.70 -21.64
C LEU A 602 54.03 -21.76 -22.35
N GLN A 603 54.44 -21.49 -23.58
CA GLN A 603 55.37 -22.33 -24.34
C GLN A 603 56.68 -21.59 -24.60
N PHE A 604 57.79 -22.29 -24.42
CA PHE A 604 59.14 -21.74 -24.57
C PHE A 604 59.72 -22.09 -25.93
N PHE A 605 60.36 -21.10 -26.56
CA PHE A 605 61.00 -21.25 -27.86
C PHE A 605 62.45 -20.76 -27.80
N LYS A 606 63.29 -21.43 -28.57
CA LYS A 606 64.68 -21.05 -28.79
C LYS A 606 64.73 -19.87 -29.75
N PHE A 607 65.47 -18.84 -29.39
CA PHE A 607 65.76 -17.73 -30.30
C PHE A 607 67.04 -18.05 -31.08
N ALA A 608 66.88 -18.59 -32.28
CA ALA A 608 67.96 -18.82 -33.24
C ALA A 608 67.53 -18.18 -34.57
N ASN A 609 67.93 -16.95 -34.85
CA ASN A 609 67.61 -16.27 -36.11
C ASN A 609 68.07 -17.13 -37.31
N PRO A 610 67.20 -17.56 -38.27
CA PRO A 610 65.83 -17.11 -38.55
C PRO A 610 64.69 -18.07 -38.11
N THR A 611 64.98 -19.12 -37.34
CA THR A 611 64.01 -20.17 -36.97
C THR A 611 63.73 -20.22 -35.47
N CYS A 612 62.46 -20.01 -35.07
CA CYS A 612 62.01 -20.31 -33.71
C CYS A 612 61.56 -21.79 -33.61
N THR A 613 62.21 -22.55 -32.74
CA THR A 613 61.85 -23.95 -32.46
C THR A 613 61.59 -24.12 -30.97
N ALA A 614 60.68 -25.03 -30.60
CA ALA A 614 60.33 -25.26 -29.20
C ALA A 614 61.55 -25.70 -28.35
N VAL A 615 61.62 -25.21 -27.12
CA VAL A 615 62.57 -25.70 -26.10
C VAL A 615 62.14 -27.09 -25.66
N ASN A 616 63.08 -28.05 -25.66
CA ASN A 616 62.85 -29.42 -25.19
C ASN A 616 63.82 -29.76 -24.05
N GLU A 617 63.71 -30.97 -23.50
CA GLU A 617 64.49 -31.44 -22.36
C GLU A 617 66.01 -31.41 -22.58
N THR A 618 66.46 -31.60 -23.83
CA THR A 618 67.89 -31.56 -24.19
C THR A 618 68.46 -30.15 -24.22
N ASP A 619 67.59 -29.13 -24.22
CA ASP A 619 67.98 -27.72 -24.25
C ASP A 619 68.15 -27.12 -22.84
N ILE A 620 67.92 -27.92 -21.78
CA ILE A 620 67.99 -27.55 -20.37
C ILE A 620 69.05 -28.40 -19.66
N THR A 621 69.93 -27.76 -18.89
CA THR A 621 70.92 -28.44 -18.06
C THR A 621 70.43 -28.56 -16.61
N SER A 622 71.12 -29.36 -15.80
CA SER A 622 70.78 -29.55 -14.38
C SER A 622 71.02 -28.33 -13.50
N THR A 623 71.51 -27.21 -14.06
CA THR A 623 71.75 -25.95 -13.33
C THR A 623 71.19 -24.72 -14.07
N THR A 624 70.46 -24.92 -15.18
CA THR A 624 69.87 -23.84 -15.98
C THR A 624 68.93 -22.97 -15.13
N ALA A 625 69.08 -21.64 -15.26
CA ALA A 625 68.23 -20.67 -14.58
C ALA A 625 67.61 -19.67 -15.57
N ILE A 626 66.28 -19.59 -15.60
CA ILE A 626 65.49 -18.83 -16.57
C ILE A 626 64.72 -17.73 -15.85
N ARG A 627 64.79 -16.49 -16.34
CA ARG A 627 63.95 -15.38 -15.88
C ARG A 627 63.19 -14.76 -17.04
N GLY A 628 61.90 -14.52 -16.90
CA GLY A 628 61.12 -13.95 -17.99
C GLY A 628 59.86 -13.23 -17.54
N SER A 629 59.26 -12.52 -18.47
CA SER A 629 57.98 -11.85 -18.29
C SER A 629 57.16 -11.90 -19.58
N ILE A 630 55.84 -12.05 -19.43
CA ILE A 630 54.88 -11.97 -20.54
C ILE A 630 53.60 -11.27 -20.08
N THR A 631 53.08 -10.37 -20.91
CA THR A 631 51.78 -9.73 -20.70
C THR A 631 50.80 -10.16 -21.79
N TYR A 632 49.58 -10.57 -21.40
CA TYR A 632 48.52 -10.99 -22.30
C TYR A 632 47.15 -10.47 -21.85
N THR A 633 46.19 -10.41 -22.77
CA THR A 633 44.81 -10.00 -22.44
C THR A 633 43.97 -11.20 -22.03
N VAL A 634 42.97 -10.99 -21.16
CA VAL A 634 42.04 -12.03 -20.69
C VAL A 634 40.60 -11.59 -20.89
N ASN A 635 39.67 -12.54 -20.99
CA ASN A 635 38.24 -12.22 -20.90
C ASN A 635 37.94 -11.94 -19.42
N SER A 636 37.56 -10.71 -19.11
CA SER A 636 37.20 -10.29 -17.76
C SER A 636 35.86 -10.89 -17.34
N GLN A 637 35.88 -12.13 -16.89
CA GLN A 637 34.85 -12.64 -15.99
C GLN A 637 35.54 -12.97 -14.68
N PHE A 638 35.49 -12.03 -13.75
CA PHE A 638 35.72 -12.36 -12.35
C PHE A 638 34.52 -13.18 -11.90
N TYR A 639 34.76 -14.43 -11.50
CA TYR A 639 33.91 -15.19 -10.60
C TYR A 639 34.37 -14.97 -9.17
#